data_AF-A0A3D2UVU2-F1
#
_entry.id   AF-A0A3D2UVU2-F1
#
_cell.length_a   1.000
_cell.length_b   1.000
_cell.length_c   1.000
_cell.angle_alpha   90.00
_cell.angle_beta   90.00
_cell.angle_gamma   90.00
#
_symmetry.space_group_name_H-M   'P 1'
#
loop_
_entity.id
_entity.type
_entity.pdbx_description
1 polymer ?
#
loop_
_entity_poly.entity_id
_entity_poly.type
_entity_poly.pdbx_seq_one_letter_code
_entity_poly.pdbx_strand_id
1 'polypeptide(L)'
;MNSQSNPILIELSEQLLETSTTFKYIQGSESYSQVATQAQEEFLCLSDFDADRGNGLSGRNQLAQYGYENWLKDMEEEDRLYLIGTLRLVIDLAEELAEE
;
A
#
# COMPACT_ATOMS: atom_id res chain seq x y z
N MET A 1 -20.80 6.02 7.10
CA MET A 1 -20.85 5.93 5.63
C MET A 1 -19.87 6.94 5.10
N ASN A 2 -18.64 6.53 4.76
CA ASN A 2 -17.70 7.41 4.04
C ASN A 2 -17.72 6.94 2.59
N SER A 3 -18.62 7.53 1.80
CA SER A 3 -18.91 7.10 0.42
C SER A 3 -18.19 7.96 -0.64
N GLN A 4 -17.13 8.66 -0.24
CA GLN A 4 -16.29 9.45 -1.14
C GLN A 4 -14.85 9.24 -0.69
N SER A 5 -14.05 8.56 -1.51
CA SER A 5 -12.60 8.51 -1.34
C SER A 5 -12.06 9.95 -1.29
N ASN A 6 -11.21 10.24 -0.32
CA ASN A 6 -10.64 11.57 -0.15
C ASN A 6 -9.88 11.98 -1.43
N PRO A 7 -10.12 13.18 -2.00
CA PRO A 7 -9.45 13.60 -3.24
C PRO A 7 -7.92 13.57 -3.19
N ILE A 8 -7.33 13.82 -2.02
CA ILE A 8 -5.88 13.77 -1.83
C ILE A 8 -5.40 12.32 -1.84
N LEU A 9 -6.14 11.39 -1.21
CA LEU A 9 -5.82 9.96 -1.30
C LEU A 9 -5.91 9.45 -2.74
N ILE A 10 -6.91 9.90 -3.52
CA ILE A 10 -7.05 9.56 -4.93
C ILE A 10 -5.79 10.01 -5.70
N GLU A 11 -5.38 11.26 -5.56
CA GLU A 11 -4.17 11.80 -6.22
C GLU A 11 -2.91 11.03 -5.80
N LEU A 12 -2.74 10.74 -4.51
CA LEU A 12 -1.60 9.94 -4.03
C LEU A 12 -1.61 8.52 -4.60
N SER A 13 -2.79 7.93 -4.81
CA SER A 13 -2.91 6.59 -5.36
C SER A 13 -2.45 6.49 -6.81
N GLU A 14 -2.47 7.59 -7.58
CA GLU A 14 -1.95 7.60 -8.96
C GLU A 14 -0.45 7.31 -9.04
N GLN A 15 0.27 7.49 -7.92
CA GLN A 15 1.68 7.16 -7.80
C GLN A 15 1.93 5.72 -7.36
N LEU A 16 0.88 4.97 -7.02
CA LEU A 16 0.94 3.54 -6.71
C LEU A 16 0.75 2.71 -7.98
N LEU A 17 1.08 1.42 -7.89
CA LEU A 17 0.74 0.46 -8.93
C LEU A 17 -0.78 0.23 -8.93
N GLU A 18 -1.45 0.35 -10.08
CA GLU A 18 -2.89 0.06 -10.21
C GLU A 18 -3.26 -1.38 -9.77
N THR A 19 -2.30 -2.29 -9.84
CA THR A 19 -2.48 -3.67 -9.41
C THR A 19 -2.41 -3.84 -7.89
N SER A 20 -1.85 -2.86 -7.15
CA SER A 20 -1.68 -2.95 -5.70
C SER A 20 -3.02 -2.99 -4.96
N THR A 21 -3.03 -3.63 -3.80
CA THR A 21 -4.25 -3.69 -2.99
C THR A 21 -4.56 -2.33 -2.39
N THR A 22 -3.55 -1.59 -1.94
CA THR A 22 -3.73 -0.21 -1.44
C THR A 22 -4.40 0.69 -2.49
N PHE A 23 -3.96 0.64 -3.75
CA PHE A 23 -4.61 1.39 -4.83
C PHE A 23 -6.10 1.04 -4.95
N LYS A 24 -6.40 -0.26 -5.01
CA LYS A 24 -7.78 -0.75 -5.12
C LYS A 24 -8.65 -0.35 -3.94
N TYR A 25 -8.09 -0.36 -2.72
CA TYR A 25 -8.81 0.06 -1.52
C TYR A 25 -9.11 1.57 -1.53
N ILE A 26 -8.17 2.40 -1.98
CA ILE A 26 -8.41 3.85 -2.13
C ILE A 26 -9.50 4.13 -3.17
N GLN A 27 -9.48 3.43 -4.29
CA GLN A 27 -10.47 3.58 -5.38
C GLN A 27 -11.81 2.88 -5.08
N GLY A 28 -11.85 2.07 -4.01
CA GLY A 28 -12.95 1.19 -3.68
C GLY A 28 -13.91 1.78 -2.67
N SER A 29 -14.43 0.91 -1.80
CA SER A 29 -15.42 1.25 -0.77
C SER A 29 -14.90 0.99 0.66
N GLU A 30 -13.62 0.66 0.75
CA GLU A 30 -12.91 0.37 1.98
C GLU A 30 -12.81 1.64 2.84
N SER A 31 -12.86 1.45 4.16
CA SER A 31 -12.70 2.54 5.11
C SER A 31 -11.27 3.04 5.16
N TYR A 32 -11.05 4.28 5.61
CA TYR A 32 -9.71 4.84 5.75
C TYR A 32 -8.81 4.01 6.67
N SER A 33 -9.37 3.41 7.74
CA SER A 33 -8.63 2.47 8.60
C SER A 33 -8.16 1.21 7.85
N GLN A 34 -8.99 0.68 6.93
CA GLN A 34 -8.60 -0.47 6.09
C GLN A 34 -7.53 -0.07 5.07
N VAL A 35 -7.63 1.12 4.48
CA VAL A 35 -6.61 1.69 3.59
C VAL A 35 -5.28 1.82 4.33
N ALA A 36 -5.27 2.46 5.50
CA ALA A 36 -4.07 2.63 6.34
C ALA A 36 -3.43 1.29 6.69
N THR A 37 -4.24 0.32 7.14
CA THR A 37 -3.76 -1.02 7.51
C THR A 37 -3.11 -1.72 6.31
N GLN A 38 -3.75 -1.69 5.14
CA GLN A 38 -3.21 -2.33 3.94
C GLN A 38 -1.93 -1.64 3.45
N ALA A 39 -1.91 -0.31 3.42
CA ALA A 39 -0.73 0.46 3.05
C ALA A 39 0.45 0.20 4.01
N GLN A 40 0.16 0.03 5.31
CA GLN A 40 1.14 -0.30 6.32
C GLN A 40 1.73 -1.71 6.13
N GLU A 41 0.91 -2.69 5.76
CA GLU A 41 1.37 -4.04 5.42
C GLU A 41 2.30 -4.03 4.19
N GLU A 42 1.90 -3.35 3.12
CA GLU A 42 2.71 -3.20 1.90
C GLU A 42 4.02 -2.44 2.19
N PHE A 43 3.97 -1.35 2.96
CA PHE A 43 5.14 -0.58 3.39
C PHE A 43 6.15 -1.46 4.13
N LEU A 44 5.68 -2.27 5.09
CA LEU A 44 6.56 -3.13 5.88
C LEU A 44 7.20 -4.21 5.01
N CYS A 45 6.44 -4.81 4.09
CA CYS A 45 6.97 -5.81 3.16
C CYS A 45 7.97 -5.21 2.16
N LEU A 46 7.78 -3.96 1.72
CA LEU A 46 8.74 -3.26 0.85
C LEU A 46 10.01 -2.85 1.59
N SER A 47 9.89 -2.58 2.89
CA SER A 47 11.01 -2.23 3.78
C SER A 47 11.89 -3.44 4.09
N ASP A 48 11.30 -4.63 4.22
CA ASP A 48 12.02 -5.89 4.43
C ASP A 48 11.32 -7.05 3.69
N PHE A 49 11.96 -7.50 2.60
CA PHE A 49 11.44 -8.58 1.77
C PHE A 49 11.51 -9.96 2.41
N ASP A 50 12.46 -10.16 3.31
CA ASP A 50 12.74 -11.45 3.94
C ASP A 50 12.09 -11.57 5.33
N ALA A 51 11.57 -10.45 5.87
CA ALA A 51 10.80 -10.45 7.10
C ALA A 51 9.69 -11.50 7.07
N ASP A 52 9.63 -12.33 8.11
CA ASP A 52 8.51 -13.23 8.34
C ASP A 52 7.27 -12.41 8.73
N ARG A 53 6.27 -12.43 7.85
CA ARG A 53 4.98 -11.76 8.05
C ARG A 53 3.95 -12.70 8.68
N GLY A 54 4.39 -13.86 9.17
CA GLY A 54 3.56 -14.89 9.76
C GLY A 54 3.26 -16.02 8.79
N ASN A 55 2.93 -17.19 9.34
CA ASN A 55 2.64 -18.41 8.58
C ASN A 55 3.77 -18.84 7.61
N GLY A 56 5.01 -18.39 7.82
CA GLY A 56 6.15 -18.69 6.97
C GLY A 56 6.15 -17.96 5.63
N LEU A 57 5.36 -16.89 5.49
CA LEU A 57 5.37 -16.02 4.32
C LEU A 57 6.37 -14.88 4.51
N SER A 58 7.30 -14.75 3.57
CA SER A 58 8.18 -13.59 3.51
C SER A 58 7.43 -12.36 2.97
N GLY A 59 7.92 -11.15 3.28
CA GLY A 59 7.39 -9.90 2.75
C GLY A 59 7.27 -9.89 1.22
N ARG A 60 8.24 -10.49 0.51
CA ARG A 60 8.19 -10.61 -0.95
C ARG A 60 7.02 -11.46 -1.44
N ASN A 61 6.76 -12.60 -0.78
CA ASN A 61 5.63 -13.46 -1.14
C ASN A 61 4.29 -12.77 -0.87
N GLN A 62 4.23 -11.98 0.20
CA GLN A 62 3.03 -11.22 0.55
C GLN A 62 2.77 -10.07 -0.42
N LEU A 63 3.81 -9.34 -0.85
CA LEU A 63 3.70 -8.32 -1.90
C LEU A 63 3.20 -8.89 -3.22
N ALA A 64 3.63 -10.10 -3.61
CA ALA A 64 3.09 -10.76 -4.79
C ALA A 64 1.57 -10.97 -4.68
N GLN A 65 1.07 -11.39 -3.51
CA GLN A 65 -0.38 -11.50 -3.25
C GLN A 65 -1.08 -10.15 -3.27
N TYR A 66 -0.40 -9.09 -2.86
CA TYR A 66 -0.90 -7.72 -2.93
C TYR A 66 -0.80 -7.07 -4.31
N GLY A 67 -0.43 -7.83 -5.36
CA GLY A 67 -0.46 -7.35 -6.74
C GLY A 67 0.86 -6.77 -7.25
N TYR A 68 1.97 -6.96 -6.53
CA TYR A 68 3.30 -6.51 -6.95
C TYR A 68 4.06 -7.57 -7.78
N GLU A 69 3.49 -8.74 -8.04
CA GLU A 69 4.18 -9.90 -8.61
C GLU A 69 5.01 -9.57 -9.87
N ASN A 70 4.43 -8.82 -10.81
CA ASN A 70 5.14 -8.45 -12.03
C ASN A 70 6.17 -7.35 -11.79
N TRP A 71 5.81 -6.34 -11.01
CA TRP A 71 6.72 -5.23 -10.70
C TRP A 71 7.97 -5.70 -9.93
N LEU A 72 7.84 -6.68 -9.03
CA LEU A 72 8.95 -7.26 -8.27
C LEU A 72 10.04 -7.92 -9.13
N LYS A 73 9.75 -8.25 -10.40
CA LYS A 73 10.71 -8.93 -11.30
C LYS A 73 11.76 -7.96 -11.84
N ASP A 74 11.33 -6.73 -12.12
CA ASP A 74 12.12 -5.72 -12.83
C ASP A 74 12.31 -4.44 -11.99
N MET A 75 12.03 -4.51 -10.69
CA MET A 75 12.13 -3.37 -9.77
C MET A 75 13.58 -2.95 -9.52
N GLU A 76 13.85 -1.66 -9.71
CA GLU A 76 15.06 -0.99 -9.26
C GLU A 76 14.92 -0.46 -7.81
N GLU A 77 16.05 -0.30 -7.12
CA GLU A 77 16.04 0.18 -5.74
C GLU A 77 15.41 1.58 -5.58
N GLU A 78 15.61 2.47 -6.56
CA GLU A 78 15.02 3.81 -6.58
C GLU A 78 13.49 3.76 -6.66
N ASP A 79 12.93 2.89 -7.52
CA ASP A 79 11.48 2.69 -7.64
C ASP A 79 10.88 2.19 -6.34
N ARG A 80 11.60 1.28 -5.65
CA ARG A 80 11.20 0.79 -4.33
C ARG A 80 11.14 1.90 -3.30
N LEU A 81 12.18 2.73 -3.21
CA LEU A 81 12.22 3.84 -2.26
C LEU A 81 11.11 4.86 -2.55
N TYR A 82 10.82 5.12 -3.81
CA TYR A 82 9.72 5.97 -4.23
C TYR A 82 8.35 5.44 -3.75
N LEU A 83 8.07 4.14 -3.96
CA LEU A 83 6.83 3.53 -3.50
C LEU A 83 6.73 3.49 -1.97
N ILE A 84 7.83 3.22 -1.25
CA ILE A 84 7.85 3.27 0.22
C ILE A 84 7.48 4.68 0.71
N GLY A 85 8.04 5.72 0.09
CA GLY A 85 7.71 7.12 0.41
C GLY A 85 6.24 7.45 0.15
N THR A 86 5.72 7.02 -1.00
CA THR A 86 4.32 7.20 -1.38
C THR A 86 3.37 6.51 -0.40
N LEU A 87 3.66 5.25 -0.04
CA LEU A 87 2.88 4.50 0.94
C LEU A 87 2.90 5.15 2.32
N ARG A 88 4.04 5.72 2.77
CA ARG A 88 4.09 6.48 4.02
C ARG A 88 3.11 7.66 4.01
N LEU A 89 3.06 8.43 2.93
CA LEU A 89 2.10 9.54 2.80
C LEU A 89 0.64 9.07 2.82
N VAL A 90 0.36 7.93 2.17
CA VAL A 90 -0.97 7.30 2.20
C VAL A 90 -1.36 6.86 3.61
N ILE A 91 -0.44 6.22 4.34
CA ILE A 91 -0.67 5.77 5.73
C ILE A 91 -1.00 6.97 6.60
N ASP A 92 -0.13 7.98 6.62
CA ASP A 92 -0.27 9.12 7.52
C ASP A 92 -1.62 9.85 7.28
N LEU A 93 -2.00 10.07 6.01
CA LEU A 93 -3.27 10.70 5.67
C LEU A 93 -4.49 9.81 5.96
N ALA A 94 -4.42 8.51 5.66
CA ALA A 94 -5.53 7.60 5.90
C ALA A 94 -5.78 7.37 7.40
N GLU A 95 -4.73 7.39 8.24
CA GLU A 95 -4.86 7.37 9.69
C GLU A 95 -5.54 8.64 10.21
N GLU A 96 -5.08 9.83 9.78
CA GLU A 96 -5.69 11.11 10.16
C GLU A 96 -7.19 11.14 9.82
N LEU A 97 -7.57 10.70 8.61
CA LEU A 97 -8.97 10.64 8.18
C LEU A 97 -9.81 9.57 8.88
N ALA A 98 -9.18 8.55 9.48
CA ALA A 98 -9.88 7.50 10.23
C ALA A 98 -10.19 7.93 11.67
N GLU A 99 -9.48 8.93 12.20
CA GLU A 99 -9.70 9.50 13.52
C GLU A 99 -10.85 10.54 13.55
N GLU A 100 -11.30 11.02 12.38
CA GLU A 100 -12.44 11.94 12.19
C GLU A 100 -13.82 11.24 12.16
#